data_AF-R4I3T6-F1
#
_entry.id   AF-R4I3T6-F1
#
_cell.length_a   1.000
_cell.length_b   1.000
_cell.length_c   1.000
_cell.angle_alpha   90.00
_cell.angle_beta   90.00
_cell.angle_gamma   90.00
#
_symmetry.space_group_name_H-M   'P 1'
#
loop_
_entity.id
_entity.type
_entity.pdbx_description
1 polymer ?
#
loop_
_entity_poly.entity_id
_entity_poly.type
_entity_poly.pdbx_seq_one_letter_code
_entity_poly.pdbx_strand_id
1 'polypeptide(L)'
;MDSNHSAPAIVIAAIDGCDGLWREVLLGIEEEGIPFLLQHHPAGDVVDSAWQAARSSPLLVGIACDRHTLVVHYKNLPASAPLFTLMHHQDSQAQRNTGNNAARLVKGIPFRDLNSEATGEQQYE
;
A
#
# COMPACT_ATOMS: atom_id res chain seq x y z
N MET A 1 -32.05 9.65 -9.94
CA MET A 1 -31.08 9.72 -8.83
C MET A 1 -29.95 8.81 -9.25
N ASP A 2 -28.90 9.39 -9.81
CA ASP A 2 -27.81 8.63 -10.41
C ASP A 2 -26.97 8.03 -9.30
N SER A 3 -27.26 6.77 -8.99
CA SER A 3 -26.46 5.98 -8.08
C SER A 3 -25.15 5.65 -8.80
N ASN A 4 -24.20 6.58 -8.78
CA ASN A 4 -22.86 6.40 -9.31
C ASN A 4 -22.10 5.42 -8.40
N HIS A 5 -22.50 4.15 -8.46
CA HIS A 5 -21.86 3.06 -7.72
C HIS A 5 -20.55 2.72 -8.44
N SER A 6 -19.52 3.55 -8.24
CA SER A 6 -18.16 3.13 -8.56
C SER A 6 -17.86 1.84 -7.78
N ALA A 7 -17.27 0.86 -8.46
CA ALA A 7 -16.90 -0.41 -7.84
C ALA A 7 -16.03 -0.14 -6.59
N PRO A 8 -16.23 -0.86 -5.48
CA PRO A 8 -15.45 -0.67 -4.28
C PRO A 8 -13.97 -0.94 -4.57
N ALA A 9 -13.09 0.00 -4.22
CA ALA A 9 -11.69 -0.01 -4.60
C ALA A 9 -10.77 0.41 -3.43
N ILE A 10 -9.52 -0.06 -3.47
CA ILE A 10 -8.46 0.42 -2.56
C ILE A 10 -8.18 1.87 -2.93
N VAL A 11 -8.14 2.76 -1.94
CA VAL A 11 -7.74 4.16 -2.17
C VAL A 11 -6.24 4.27 -1.98
N ILE A 12 -5.56 4.87 -2.95
CA ILE A 12 -4.11 5.09 -2.95
C ILE A 12 -3.84 6.59 -3.04
N ALA A 13 -3.21 7.16 -2.02
CA ALA A 13 -2.78 8.56 -2.00
C ALA A 13 -1.32 8.69 -2.48
N ALA A 14 -1.11 9.24 -3.67
CA ALA A 14 0.21 9.49 -4.23
C ALA A 14 0.64 10.94 -3.94
N ILE A 15 1.72 11.11 -3.18
CA ILE A 15 2.24 12.42 -2.80
C ILE A 15 3.27 12.88 -3.84
N ASP A 16 3.13 14.13 -4.32
CA ASP A 16 4.06 14.76 -5.27
C ASP A 16 4.29 13.93 -6.56
N GLY A 17 3.24 13.24 -7.05
CA GLY A 17 3.29 12.48 -8.30
C GLY A 17 4.29 11.30 -8.29
N CYS A 18 4.50 10.67 -7.14
CA CYS A 18 5.44 9.57 -6.97
C CYS A 18 4.91 8.19 -7.43
N ASP A 19 3.68 8.11 -7.95
CA ASP A 19 3.01 6.85 -8.31
C ASP A 19 3.80 6.01 -9.34
N GLY A 20 4.50 6.67 -10.26
CA GLY A 20 5.38 6.02 -11.23
C GLY A 20 6.53 5.21 -10.62
N LEU A 21 6.98 5.57 -9.40
CA LEU A 21 8.02 4.85 -8.66
C LEU A 21 7.52 3.53 -8.09
N TRP A 22 6.21 3.41 -7.86
CA TRP A 22 5.59 2.28 -7.16
C TRP A 22 4.82 1.36 -8.11
N ARG A 23 5.17 1.36 -9.39
CA ARG A 23 4.49 0.60 -10.44
C ARG A 23 4.36 -0.89 -10.11
N GLU A 24 5.39 -1.49 -9.53
CA GLU A 24 5.39 -2.89 -9.14
C GLU A 24 4.34 -3.20 -8.05
N VAL A 25 4.11 -2.26 -7.12
CA VAL A 25 3.07 -2.38 -6.11
C VAL A 25 1.68 -2.34 -6.77
N LEU A 26 1.45 -1.41 -7.70
CA LEU A 26 0.19 -1.30 -8.42
C LEU A 26 -0.11 -2.58 -9.22
N LEU A 27 0.88 -3.10 -9.93
CA LEU A 27 0.78 -4.37 -10.66
C LEU A 27 0.45 -5.55 -9.74
N GLY A 28 0.97 -5.54 -8.50
CA GLY A 28 0.65 -6.59 -7.52
C GLY A 28 -0.80 -6.56 -7.05
N ILE A 29 -1.40 -5.36 -6.98
CA ILE A 29 -2.82 -5.19 -6.67
C ILE A 29 -3.68 -5.70 -7.84
N GLU A 30 -3.32 -5.33 -9.08
CA GLU A 30 -4.00 -5.77 -10.30
C GLU A 30 -3.95 -7.29 -10.49
N GLU A 31 -2.80 -7.92 -10.23
CA GLU A 31 -2.61 -9.38 -10.33
C GLU A 31 -3.58 -10.16 -9.42
N GLU A 32 -3.88 -9.62 -8.23
CA GLU A 32 -4.80 -10.22 -7.28
C GLU A 32 -6.28 -9.86 -7.57
N GLY A 33 -6.54 -9.07 -8.62
CA GLY A 33 -7.87 -8.76 -9.15
C GLY A 33 -8.64 -7.71 -8.34
N ILE A 34 -7.96 -6.90 -7.53
CA ILE A 34 -8.60 -5.88 -6.70
C ILE A 34 -8.49 -4.51 -7.38
N PRO A 35 -9.59 -3.77 -7.57
CA PRO A 35 -9.52 -2.43 -8.15
C PRO A 35 -8.92 -1.44 -7.15
N PHE A 36 -8.24 -0.42 -7.67
CA PHE A 36 -7.71 0.70 -6.89
C PHE A 36 -8.02 2.05 -7.55
N LEU A 37 -7.98 3.10 -6.75
CA LEU A 37 -8.18 4.49 -7.16
C LEU A 37 -6.99 5.32 -6.70
N LEU A 38 -6.30 5.97 -7.65
CA LEU A 38 -5.21 6.91 -7.36
C LEU A 38 -5.77 8.31 -7.09
N GLN A 39 -5.36 8.87 -5.95
CA GLN A 39 -5.62 10.24 -5.54
C GLN A 39 -4.29 10.96 -5.41
N HIS A 40 -4.10 12.05 -6.15
CA HIS A 40 -2.85 12.79 -6.12
C HIS A 40 -2.95 13.93 -5.11
N HIS A 41 -1.94 14.02 -4.23
CA HIS A 41 -1.82 15.05 -3.22
C HIS A 41 -0.51 15.81 -3.41
N PRO A 42 -0.51 17.15 -3.27
CA PRO A 42 0.72 17.93 -3.47
C PRO A 42 1.75 17.72 -2.34
N ALA A 43 1.28 17.39 -1.13
CA ALA A 43 2.09 17.14 0.05
C ALA A 43 1.27 16.35 1.08
N GLY A 44 1.95 15.72 2.03
CA GLY A 44 1.31 15.01 3.15
C GLY A 44 2.32 14.17 3.93
N ASP A 45 1.96 13.80 5.16
CA ASP A 45 2.64 12.72 5.87
C ASP A 45 2.15 11.38 5.32
N VAL A 46 3.09 10.49 4.95
CA VAL A 46 2.74 9.24 4.25
C VAL A 46 1.92 8.29 5.13
N VAL A 47 2.16 8.24 6.44
CA VAL A 47 1.45 7.33 7.35
C VAL A 47 0.02 7.84 7.58
N ASP A 48 -0.12 9.12 7.90
CA ASP A 48 -1.43 9.75 8.09
C ASP A 48 -2.26 9.69 6.80
N SER A 49 -1.64 9.94 5.64
CA SER A 49 -2.31 9.82 4.33
C SER A 49 -2.79 8.40 4.06
N ALA A 50 -2.01 7.37 4.41
CA ALA A 50 -2.42 5.98 4.24
C ALA A 50 -3.60 5.62 5.15
N TRP A 51 -3.60 6.12 6.40
CA TRP A 51 -4.72 5.95 7.32
C TRP A 51 -5.99 6.64 6.82
N GLN A 52 -5.88 7.88 6.33
CA GLN A 52 -7.01 8.59 5.72
C GLN A 52 -7.56 7.86 4.49
N ALA A 53 -6.67 7.35 3.62
CA ALA A 53 -7.05 6.52 2.47
C ALA A 53 -7.78 5.24 2.91
N ALA A 54 -7.36 4.60 4.01
CA ALA A 54 -8.00 3.38 4.51
C ALA A 54 -9.41 3.68 5.06
N ARG A 55 -9.60 4.86 5.65
CA ARG A 55 -10.91 5.31 6.15
C ARG A 55 -11.89 5.66 5.03
N SER A 56 -11.39 6.16 3.90
CA SER A 56 -12.21 6.52 2.74
C SER A 56 -12.46 5.33 1.81
N SER A 57 -11.61 4.30 1.81
CA SER A 57 -11.80 3.09 1.01
C SER A 57 -12.98 2.25 1.53
N PRO A 58 -13.94 1.89 0.66
CA PRO A 58 -14.97 0.89 0.98
C PRO A 58 -14.40 -0.50 1.32
N LEU A 59 -13.17 -0.79 0.86
CA LEU A 59 -12.46 -2.05 1.11
C LEU A 59 -11.64 -2.03 2.40
N LEU A 60 -11.72 -0.95 3.19
CA LEU A 60 -11.04 -0.76 4.49
C LEU A 60 -9.50 -0.70 4.41
N VAL A 61 -8.92 -0.95 3.24
CA VAL A 61 -7.48 -0.89 2.97
C VAL A 61 -7.17 0.43 2.26
N GLY A 62 -6.15 1.11 2.75
CA GLY A 62 -5.63 2.34 2.16
C GLY A 62 -4.15 2.26 1.97
N ILE A 63 -3.66 2.92 0.93
CA ILE A 63 -2.24 3.02 0.65
C ILE A 63 -1.91 4.50 0.52
N ALA A 64 -0.72 4.89 0.97
CA ALA A 64 -0.13 6.14 0.53
C ALA A 64 1.35 5.95 0.25
N CYS A 65 1.87 6.78 -0.63
CA CYS A 65 3.28 6.76 -0.98
C CYS A 65 3.84 8.16 -1.23
N ASP A 66 5.13 8.27 -0.99
CA ASP A 66 5.99 9.38 -1.41
C ASP A 66 7.19 8.84 -2.21
N ARG A 67 8.24 9.65 -2.41
CA ARG A 67 9.43 9.23 -3.17
C ARG A 67 10.31 8.17 -2.48
N HIS A 68 10.10 7.94 -1.19
CA HIS A 68 10.97 7.12 -0.35
C HIS A 68 10.24 5.89 0.19
N THR A 69 8.97 6.05 0.57
CA THR A 69 8.23 5.06 1.35
C THR A 69 6.82 4.88 0.80
N LEU A 70 6.33 3.65 0.85
CA LEU A 70 4.94 3.29 0.65
C LEU A 70 4.41 2.61 1.91
N VAL A 71 3.22 3.01 2.33
CA VAL A 71 2.56 2.53 3.53
C VAL A 71 1.23 1.90 3.17
N VAL A 72 1.00 0.68 3.64
CA VAL A 72 -0.31 0.01 3.60
C VAL A 72 -0.95 0.11 4.98
N HIS A 73 -2.14 0.69 5.05
CA HIS A 73 -2.89 0.86 6.28
C HIS A 73 -4.24 0.13 6.19
N TYR A 74 -4.76 -0.23 7.36
CA TYR A 74 -6.10 -0.78 7.53
C TYR A 74 -6.92 0.11 8.46
N LYS A 75 -8.20 0.31 8.13
CA LYS A 75 -9.09 1.26 8.84
C LYS A 75 -9.20 1.00 10.35
N ASN A 76 -9.15 -0.26 10.77
CA ASN A 76 -9.34 -0.64 12.17
C ASN A 76 -8.04 -0.64 12.99
N LEU A 77 -6.90 -0.30 12.37
CA LEU A 77 -5.65 -0.12 13.09
C LEU A 77 -5.51 1.31 13.63
N PRO A 78 -4.77 1.53 14.73
CA PRO A 78 -4.39 2.87 15.17
C PRO A 78 -3.64 3.62 14.07
N ALA A 79 -3.88 4.92 13.93
CA ALA A 79 -3.27 5.74 12.87
C ALA A 79 -1.72 5.73 12.89
N SER A 80 -1.12 5.50 14.07
CA SER A 80 0.34 5.41 14.24
C SER A 80 0.92 4.01 13.99
N ALA A 81 0.10 3.03 13.63
CA ALA A 81 0.48 1.63 13.51
C ALA A 81 0.03 1.07 12.16
N PRO A 82 0.72 1.44 11.05
CA PRO A 82 0.42 0.90 9.74
C PRO A 82 0.69 -0.61 9.69
N LEU A 83 0.08 -1.28 8.72
CA LEU A 83 0.22 -2.74 8.58
C LEU A 83 1.53 -3.12 7.89
N PHE A 84 1.87 -2.42 6.80
CA PHE A 84 3.12 -2.61 6.08
C PHE A 84 3.78 -1.28 5.75
N THR A 85 5.10 -1.29 5.75
CA THR A 85 5.93 -0.18 5.28
C THR A 85 6.97 -0.76 4.33
N LEU A 86 7.07 -0.17 3.14
CA LEU A 86 7.94 -0.58 2.06
C LEU A 86 8.84 0.60 1.69
N MET A 87 10.15 0.38 1.69
CA MET A 87 11.13 1.37 1.25
C MET A 87 11.41 1.24 -0.24
N HIS A 88 11.54 2.36 -0.94
CA HIS A 88 11.70 2.40 -2.40
C HIS A 88 12.94 1.64 -2.89
N HIS A 89 13.99 1.57 -2.07
CA HIS A 89 15.23 0.85 -2.40
C HIS A 89 15.10 -0.68 -2.32
N GLN A 90 13.98 -1.22 -1.83
CA GLN A 90 13.71 -2.65 -1.86
C GLN A 90 13.43 -3.11 -3.29
N ASP A 91 13.76 -4.36 -3.59
CA ASP A 91 13.68 -4.90 -4.95
C ASP A 91 12.23 -4.95 -5.49
N SER A 92 12.11 -5.12 -6.81
CA SER A 92 10.81 -5.18 -7.50
C SER A 92 9.92 -6.31 -6.99
N GLN A 93 10.49 -7.42 -6.51
CA GLN A 93 9.71 -8.54 -5.99
C GLN A 93 9.06 -8.19 -4.64
N ALA A 94 9.79 -7.50 -3.76
CA ALA A 94 9.26 -6.99 -2.49
C ALA A 94 8.16 -5.95 -2.74
N GLN A 95 8.35 -5.07 -3.73
CA GLN A 95 7.33 -4.12 -4.16
C GLN A 95 6.08 -4.86 -4.68
N ARG A 96 6.26 -5.84 -5.57
CA ARG A 96 5.16 -6.64 -6.12
C ARG A 96 4.39 -7.39 -5.04
N ASN A 97 5.12 -8.06 -4.14
CA ASN A 97 4.53 -8.81 -3.02
C ASN A 97 3.75 -7.87 -2.07
N THR A 98 4.21 -6.64 -1.86
CA THR A 98 3.48 -5.65 -1.05
C THR A 98 2.13 -5.32 -1.69
N GLY A 99 2.10 -5.12 -3.01
CA GLY A 99 0.85 -4.94 -3.77
C GLY A 99 -0.08 -6.14 -3.66
N ASN A 100 0.47 -7.35 -3.85
CA ASN A 100 -0.30 -8.58 -3.69
C ASN A 100 -0.89 -8.67 -2.27
N ASN A 101 -0.09 -8.38 -1.23
CA ASN A 101 -0.50 -8.48 0.16
C ASN A 101 -1.58 -7.46 0.53
N ALA A 102 -1.53 -6.24 -0.01
CA ALA A 102 -2.61 -5.26 0.15
C ALA A 102 -3.94 -5.77 -0.43
N ALA A 103 -3.91 -6.41 -1.59
CA ALA A 103 -5.09 -7.01 -2.20
C ALA A 103 -5.56 -8.30 -1.49
N ARG A 104 -4.63 -9.12 -1.00
CA ARG A 104 -4.93 -10.34 -0.22
C ARG A 104 -5.57 -10.01 1.13
N LEU A 105 -5.19 -8.87 1.74
CA LEU A 105 -5.85 -8.34 2.92
C LEU A 105 -7.34 -8.08 2.67
N VAL A 106 -7.68 -7.46 1.53
CA VAL A 106 -9.09 -7.24 1.13
C VAL A 106 -9.83 -8.58 1.01
N LYS A 107 -9.18 -9.59 0.42
CA LYS A 107 -9.79 -10.93 0.21
C LYS A 107 -9.82 -11.80 1.46
N GLY A 108 -9.15 -11.40 2.55
CA GLY A 108 -9.07 -12.19 3.78
C GLY A 108 -8.26 -13.49 3.63
N ILE A 109 -7.27 -13.52 2.73
CA ILE A 109 -6.39 -14.69 2.53
C ILE A 109 -4.97 -14.43 3.05
N PRO A 110 -4.22 -15.47 3.46
CA PRO A 110 -2.90 -15.31 4.09
C PRO A 110 -1.94 -14.49 3.25
N PHE A 111 -1.02 -13.73 3.84
CA PHE A 111 -0.03 -12.97 3.08
C PHE A 111 0.99 -13.89 2.37
N ARG A 112 1.51 -13.42 1.23
CA ARG A 112 2.75 -13.95 0.65
C ARG A 112 3.91 -13.50 1.51
N ASP A 113 4.93 -14.34 1.62
CA ASP A 113 6.16 -13.97 2.31
C ASP A 113 6.74 -12.69 1.67
N LEU A 114 6.85 -11.66 2.50
CA LEU A 114 7.74 -10.56 2.21
C LEU A 114 9.12 -11.18 2.44
N ASN A 115 9.89 -11.46 1.39
CA ASN A 115 11.27 -11.92 1.57
C ASN A 115 11.96 -10.91 2.50
N SER A 116 12.14 -11.30 3.75
CA SER A 116 12.81 -10.49 4.74
C SER A 116 14.30 -10.70 4.51
N GLU A 117 14.95 -9.84 3.74
CA GLU A 117 16.37 -9.58 4.00
C GLU A 117 16.47 -8.72 5.26
N ALA A 118 16.13 -9.34 6.39
CA ALA A 118 16.39 -8.88 7.74
C ALA A 118 17.19 -9.96 8.47
N THR A 119 18.31 -10.39 7.89
CA THR A 119 19.36 -11.15 8.59
C THR A 119 20.73 -10.77 8.02
N GLY A 120 21.15 -9.55 8.34
CA GLY A 120 22.58 -9.22 8.42
C GLY A 120 22.97 -9.18 9.89
N GLU A 121 22.96 -10.33 10.56
CA GLU A 121 23.63 -10.44 11.84
C GLU A 121 25.11 -10.08 11.62
N GLN A 122 25.55 -9.04 12.32
CA GLN A 122 26.95 -8.67 12.43
C GLN A 122 27.72 -9.87 12.97
N GLN A 123 28.51 -10.52 12.12
CA GLN A 123 29.61 -11.36 12.59
C GLN A 123 30.67 -10.42 13.14
N TYR A 124 30.80 -10.44 14.47
CA TYR A 124 31.96 -9.93 15.17
C TYR A 124 33.18 -10.77 14.74
N GLU A 125 34.19 -10.11 14.16
CA GLU A 125 35.60 -10.52 14.28
C GLU A 125 36.31 -9.52 15.21
#